data_AF-A0A1F7R5C6-F1
#
_entry.id   AF-A0A1F7R5C6-F1
#
_cell.length_a   1.000
_cell.length_b   1.000
_cell.length_c   1.000
_cell.angle_alpha   90.00
_cell.angle_beta   90.00
_cell.angle_gamma   90.00
#
_symmetry.space_group_name_H-M   'P 1'
#
loop_
_entity.id
_entity.type
_entity.pdbx_description
1 polymer ?
#
loop_
_entity_poly.entity_id
_entity_poly.type
_entity_poly.pdbx_seq_one_letter_code
_entity_poly.pdbx_strand_id
1 'polypeptide(L)'
;MAFGASLILSAANNSVFGPELPLSDFPAPGLLELTMYVAGISLLFGAFIRFFGWLMIIFWGVVFVSEGWYMLSYINYLGEAIAVVLLSNQIYSVDRLRTKWQNKKPLKSVYEQYSIPVSRILFGASLLYAAVSVKFLNPAVSLDVVYRYNLTDYFPLDPMFIVLGAALTEAGIAVLYMLGFLRRFISVIFLTFLTLSVMYFGEDVWPHLLLVAFGVGIFLHKPDIWSLDSRLDFKKLTKKLPSSK
;
A
#
# COMPACT_ATOMS: atom_id res chain seq x y z
N MET A 1 7.66 -9.63 -2.80
CA MET A 1 8.20 -9.07 -4.06
C MET A 1 8.02 -7.56 -4.14
N ALA A 2 6.82 -7.01 -4.34
CA ALA A 2 6.63 -5.56 -4.51
C ALA A 2 7.12 -4.72 -3.32
N PHE A 3 6.86 -5.17 -2.08
CA PHE A 3 7.41 -4.54 -0.87
C PHE A 3 8.94 -4.53 -0.85
N GLY A 4 9.59 -5.60 -1.31
CA GLY A 4 11.07 -5.62 -1.41
C GLY A 4 11.57 -4.64 -2.48
N ALA A 5 10.90 -4.58 -3.63
CA ALA A 5 11.24 -3.65 -4.71
C ALA A 5 11.06 -2.18 -4.32
N SER A 6 9.99 -1.84 -3.59
CA SER A 6 9.77 -0.46 -3.12
C SER A 6 10.84 0.00 -2.14
N LEU A 7 11.36 -0.89 -1.27
CA LEU A 7 12.48 -0.58 -0.38
C LEU A 7 13.79 -0.32 -1.15
N ILE A 8 14.10 -1.15 -2.16
CA ILE A 8 15.27 -0.94 -3.02
C ILE A 8 15.18 0.40 -3.74
N LEU A 9 14.00 0.73 -4.28
CA LEU A 9 13.79 2.01 -4.98
C LEU A 9 13.84 3.21 -4.02
N SER A 10 13.33 3.07 -2.80
CA SER A 10 13.44 4.11 -1.78
C SER A 10 14.92 4.42 -1.48
N ALA A 11 15.69 3.36 -1.21
CA ALA A 11 17.14 3.49 -0.98
C ALA A 11 17.87 4.12 -2.19
N ALA A 12 17.56 3.66 -3.41
CA ALA A 12 18.16 4.19 -4.63
C ALA A 12 17.86 5.67 -4.91
N ASN A 13 16.75 6.19 -4.37
CA ASN A 13 16.38 7.60 -4.49
C ASN A 13 16.77 8.43 -3.26
N ASN A 14 17.59 7.90 -2.35
CA ASN A 14 18.00 8.56 -1.11
C ASN A 14 16.81 8.98 -0.23
N SER A 15 15.75 8.18 -0.17
CA SER A 15 14.56 8.48 0.61
C SER A 15 14.02 7.26 1.37
N VAL A 16 13.22 7.51 2.40
CA VAL A 16 12.57 6.49 3.22
C VAL A 16 11.10 6.41 2.84
N PHE A 17 10.67 5.33 2.18
CA PHE A 17 9.28 5.06 1.76
C PHE A 17 8.67 5.98 0.69
N GLY A 18 9.01 7.27 0.67
CA GLY A 18 8.55 8.27 -0.29
C GLY A 18 9.49 9.49 -0.36
N PRO A 19 9.38 10.32 -1.42
CA PRO A 19 10.30 11.42 -1.68
C PRO A 19 10.29 12.51 -0.59
N GLU A 20 9.23 12.57 0.20
CA GLU A 20 9.04 13.54 1.28
C GLU A 20 9.86 13.21 2.53
N LEU A 21 10.52 12.06 2.58
CA LEU A 21 11.38 11.63 3.69
C LEU A 21 12.82 11.37 3.20
N PRO A 22 13.62 12.42 2.93
CA PRO A 22 15.01 12.27 2.54
C PRO A 22 15.83 11.52 3.60
N LEU A 23 16.70 10.61 3.17
CA LEU A 23 17.58 9.86 4.09
C LEU A 23 18.51 10.79 4.88
N SER A 24 18.87 11.95 4.31
CA SER A 24 19.71 12.98 4.96
C SER A 24 19.15 13.49 6.28
N ASP A 25 17.84 13.39 6.47
CA ASP A 25 17.15 13.99 7.61
C ASP A 25 17.20 13.07 8.85
N PHE A 26 17.65 11.83 8.66
CA PHE A 26 17.73 10.81 9.68
C PHE A 26 19.16 10.60 10.21
N PRO A 27 19.30 10.17 11.49
CA PRO A 27 20.60 9.77 12.01
C PRO A 27 21.09 8.50 11.30
N ALA A 28 22.39 8.46 10.97
CA ALA A 28 23.05 7.34 10.29
C ALA A 28 22.40 6.95 8.93
N PRO A 29 22.32 7.87 7.96
CA PRO A 29 21.66 7.65 6.66
C PRO A 29 22.16 6.39 5.95
N GLY A 30 23.48 6.17 5.92
CA GLY A 30 24.08 4.99 5.28
C GLY A 30 23.67 3.66 5.91
N LEU A 31 23.38 3.62 7.23
CA LEU A 31 22.89 2.41 7.87
C LEU A 31 21.43 2.13 7.48
N LEU A 32 20.60 3.17 7.40
CA LEU A 32 19.20 3.05 6.98
C LEU A 32 19.09 2.64 5.52
N GLU A 33 19.89 3.25 4.65
CA GLU A 33 20.02 2.90 3.24
C GLU A 33 20.44 1.44 3.06
N LEU A 34 21.53 1.02 3.74
CA LEU A 34 21.99 -0.37 3.71
C LEU A 34 20.90 -1.33 4.20
N THR A 35 20.19 -0.97 5.27
CA THR A 35 19.09 -1.77 5.81
C THR A 35 17.99 -1.97 4.78
N MET A 36 17.57 -0.90 4.09
CA MET A 36 16.55 -0.96 3.04
C MET A 36 17.01 -1.79 1.84
N TYR A 37 18.27 -1.67 1.40
CA TYR A 37 18.80 -2.52 0.33
C TYR A 37 18.83 -4.00 0.71
N VAL A 38 19.40 -4.32 1.87
CA VAL A 38 19.56 -5.71 2.32
C VAL A 38 18.19 -6.34 2.57
N ALA A 39 17.27 -5.63 3.24
CA ALA A 39 15.91 -6.11 3.45
C ALA A 39 15.16 -6.22 2.12
N GLY A 40 15.27 -5.20 1.26
CA GLY A 40 14.61 -5.14 -0.04
C GLY A 40 15.00 -6.31 -0.95
N ILE A 41 16.30 -6.56 -1.12
CA ILE A 41 16.83 -7.69 -1.91
C ILE A 41 16.35 -9.02 -1.32
N SER A 42 16.45 -9.16 0.00
CA SER A 42 16.04 -10.40 0.68
C SER A 42 14.53 -10.67 0.52
N LEU A 43 13.68 -9.65 0.65
CA LEU A 43 12.23 -9.74 0.45
C LEU A 43 11.82 -9.88 -1.03
N LEU A 44 12.64 -9.42 -1.95
CA LEU A 44 12.43 -9.59 -3.38
C LEU A 44 12.64 -11.05 -3.79
N PHE A 45 13.75 -11.67 -3.36
CA PHE A 45 14.07 -13.07 -3.67
C PHE A 45 13.47 -14.09 -2.69
N GLY A 46 12.83 -13.62 -1.62
CA GLY A 46 12.21 -14.48 -0.62
C GLY A 46 13.24 -15.23 0.25
N ALA A 47 14.30 -14.55 0.66
CA ALA A 47 15.28 -15.05 1.61
C ALA A 47 15.03 -14.43 3.00
N PHE A 48 14.95 -15.26 4.04
CA PHE A 48 14.72 -14.86 5.42
C PHE A 48 13.51 -13.91 5.59
N ILE A 49 12.41 -14.16 4.89
CA ILE A 49 11.32 -13.20 4.72
C ILE A 49 10.73 -12.72 6.05
N ARG A 50 10.60 -13.60 7.04
CA ARG A 50 10.03 -13.26 8.35
C ARG A 50 10.97 -12.43 9.19
N PHE A 51 12.27 -12.71 9.12
CA PHE A 51 13.28 -11.93 9.81
C PHE A 51 13.26 -10.49 9.28
N PHE A 52 13.28 -10.33 7.95
CA PHE A 52 13.21 -9.00 7.34
C PHE A 52 11.86 -8.32 7.51
N GLY A 53 10.75 -9.08 7.56
CA GLY A 53 9.44 -8.53 7.94
C GLY A 53 9.46 -7.91 9.34
N TRP A 54 9.98 -8.62 10.34
CA TRP A 54 10.15 -8.08 11.70
C TRP A 54 11.11 -6.90 11.74
N LEU A 55 12.24 -6.98 11.04
CA LEU A 55 13.19 -5.88 10.92
C LEU A 55 12.52 -4.63 10.35
N MET A 56 11.68 -4.76 9.33
CA MET A 56 10.99 -3.64 8.72
C MET A 56 9.87 -3.05 9.60
N ILE A 57 9.23 -3.85 10.46
CA ILE A 57 8.32 -3.33 11.49
C ILE A 57 9.09 -2.43 12.47
N ILE A 58 10.24 -2.90 12.95
CA ILE A 58 11.10 -2.13 13.85
C ILE A 58 11.61 -0.87 13.16
N PHE A 59 12.09 -1.00 11.93
CA PHE A 59 12.56 0.12 11.11
C PHE A 59 11.48 1.19 10.94
N TRP A 60 10.25 0.80 10.58
CA TRP A 60 9.12 1.72 10.51
C TRP A 60 8.87 2.42 11.84
N GLY A 61 8.94 1.68 12.96
CA GLY A 61 8.80 2.25 14.31
C GLY A 61 9.90 3.26 14.67
N VAL A 62 11.15 3.02 14.25
CA VAL A 62 12.25 3.97 14.45
C VAL A 62 12.01 5.26 13.67
N VAL A 63 11.59 5.16 12.41
CA VAL A 63 11.26 6.32 11.56
C VAL A 63 10.04 7.07 12.13
N PHE A 64 9.05 6.36 12.68
CA PHE A 64 7.91 6.97 13.35
C PHE A 64 8.31 7.83 14.56
N VAL A 65 9.38 7.46 15.29
CA VAL A 65 9.86 8.26 16.43
C VAL A 65 10.42 9.61 15.98
N SER A 66 11.01 9.72 14.78
CA SER A 66 11.52 11.00 14.28
C SER A 66 10.45 11.84 13.59
N GLU A 67 9.62 11.23 12.74
CA GLU A 67 8.64 11.94 11.89
C GLU A 67 7.25 12.08 12.54
N GLY A 68 6.99 11.34 13.62
CA GLY A 68 5.73 11.35 14.35
C GLY A 68 4.53 10.97 13.48
N TRP A 69 3.46 11.77 13.56
CA TRP A 69 2.18 11.45 12.92
C TRP A 69 2.23 11.44 11.39
N TYR A 70 3.19 12.14 10.78
CA TYR A 70 3.34 12.16 9.32
C TYR A 70 3.56 10.76 8.74
N MET A 71 4.21 9.87 9.50
CA MET A 71 4.44 8.48 9.12
C MET A 71 3.16 7.64 8.94
N LEU A 72 2.00 8.13 9.39
CA LEU A 72 0.73 7.50 9.08
C LEU A 72 0.41 7.53 7.57
N SER A 73 0.95 8.48 6.81
CA SER A 73 0.90 8.47 5.33
C SER A 73 1.58 7.25 4.72
N TYR A 74 2.53 6.63 5.44
CA TYR A 74 3.27 5.44 5.02
C TYR A 74 2.93 4.19 5.85
N ILE A 75 1.80 4.17 6.55
CA ILE A 75 1.39 3.00 7.36
C ILE A 75 1.06 1.77 6.47
N ASN A 76 0.88 1.95 5.16
CA ASN A 76 0.84 0.87 4.19
C ASN A 76 2.14 0.04 4.16
N TYR A 77 3.32 0.66 4.32
CA TYR A 77 4.59 -0.06 4.43
C TYR A 77 4.64 -0.94 5.68
N LEU A 78 4.12 -0.44 6.81
CA LEU A 78 3.95 -1.23 8.03
C LEU A 78 3.00 -2.41 7.80
N GLY A 79 1.88 -2.19 7.11
CA GLY A 79 0.92 -3.24 6.76
C GLY A 79 1.55 -4.36 5.94
N GLU A 80 2.35 -4.02 4.94
CA GLU A 80 3.07 -5.01 4.12
C GLU A 80 4.14 -5.75 4.93
N ALA A 81 4.86 -5.06 5.83
CA ALA A 81 5.81 -5.71 6.73
C ALA A 81 5.13 -6.75 7.64
N ILE A 82 3.99 -6.37 8.24
CA ILE A 82 3.18 -7.28 9.06
C ILE A 82 2.64 -8.44 8.22
N ALA A 83 2.12 -8.17 7.02
CA ALA A 83 1.60 -9.22 6.14
C ALA A 83 2.68 -10.24 5.76
N VAL A 84 3.91 -9.79 5.49
CA VAL A 84 5.05 -10.69 5.23
C VAL A 84 5.37 -11.57 6.43
N VAL A 85 5.33 -11.03 7.65
CA VAL A 85 5.52 -11.82 8.88
C VAL A 85 4.42 -12.89 9.04
N LEU A 86 3.18 -12.53 8.70
CA LEU A 86 2.02 -13.41 8.83
C LEU A 86 1.95 -14.49 7.76
N LEU A 87 2.52 -14.28 6.58
CA LEU A 87 2.49 -15.24 5.48
C LEU A 87 3.26 -16.54 5.81
N SER A 88 2.73 -17.67 5.30
CA SER A 88 3.52 -18.91 5.24
C SER A 88 4.53 -18.83 4.09
N ASN A 89 5.54 -19.71 4.09
CA ASN A 89 6.60 -19.72 3.07
C ASN A 89 6.04 -19.50 1.65
N GLN A 90 6.40 -18.36 1.04
CA GLN A 90 5.87 -17.95 -0.26
C GLN A 90 6.25 -18.95 -1.36
N ILE A 91 5.39 -19.05 -2.39
CA ILE A 91 5.52 -20.09 -3.42
C ILE A 91 6.87 -20.06 -4.12
N TYR A 92 7.37 -18.86 -4.41
CA TYR A 92 8.61 -18.57 -5.12
C TYR A 92 9.68 -17.94 -4.19
N SER A 93 9.82 -18.48 -2.97
CA SER A 93 10.85 -18.02 -2.03
C SER A 93 12.06 -18.95 -1.98
N VAL A 94 13.27 -18.37 -1.88
CA VAL A 94 14.50 -19.11 -1.55
C VAL A 94 14.32 -19.89 -0.25
N ASP A 95 13.60 -19.34 0.73
CA ASP A 95 13.26 -20.02 1.98
C ASP A 95 12.52 -21.34 1.73
N ARG A 96 11.53 -21.35 0.82
CA ARG A 96 10.80 -22.58 0.47
C ARG A 96 11.70 -23.58 -0.25
N LEU A 97 12.54 -23.12 -1.18
CA LEU A 97 13.50 -23.99 -1.88
C LEU A 97 14.47 -24.65 -0.90
N ARG A 98 15.02 -23.88 0.04
CA ARG A 98 15.89 -24.38 1.12
C ARG A 98 15.17 -25.40 1.99
N THR A 99 13.93 -25.12 2.39
CA THR A 99 13.16 -26.03 3.26
C THR A 99 12.86 -27.35 2.53
N LYS A 100 12.53 -27.28 1.23
CA LYS A 100 12.33 -28.45 0.37
C LYS A 100 13.62 -29.25 0.21
N TRP A 101 14.75 -28.59 -0.03
CA TRP A 101 16.06 -29.23 -0.14
C TRP A 101 16.49 -29.92 1.17
N GLN A 102 16.17 -29.33 2.32
CA GLN A 102 16.42 -29.91 3.64
C GLN A 102 15.40 -30.97 4.07
N ASN A 103 14.43 -31.31 3.21
CA ASN A 103 13.32 -32.23 3.50
C ASN A 103 12.56 -31.90 4.79
N LYS A 104 12.46 -30.60 5.13
CA LYS A 104 11.73 -30.11 6.30
C LYS A 104 10.32 -29.70 5.91
N LYS A 105 9.37 -29.80 6.85
CA LYS A 105 8.03 -29.23 6.65
C LYS A 105 8.12 -27.70 6.66
N PRO A 106 7.45 -26.99 5.74
CA PRO A 106 7.41 -25.54 5.76
C PRO A 106 6.73 -25.04 7.03
N LEU A 107 7.25 -23.95 7.59
CA LEU A 107 6.71 -23.34 8.79
C LEU A 107 5.36 -22.70 8.47
N LYS A 108 4.27 -23.36 8.87
CA LYS A 108 2.92 -22.82 8.73
C LYS A 108 2.72 -21.69 9.72
N SER A 109 2.14 -20.58 9.26
CA SER A 109 1.65 -19.52 10.14
C SER A 109 0.19 -19.79 10.45
N VAL A 110 -0.18 -19.82 11.73
CA VAL A 110 -1.58 -19.94 12.16
C VAL A 110 -2.39 -18.70 11.72
N TYR A 111 -1.70 -17.59 11.51
CA TYR A 111 -2.30 -16.28 11.24
C TYR A 111 -2.21 -15.85 9.77
N GLU A 112 -1.90 -16.77 8.86
CA GLU A 112 -1.76 -16.47 7.42
C GLU A 112 -3.01 -15.80 6.83
N GLN A 113 -4.20 -16.19 7.31
CA GLN A 113 -5.49 -15.62 6.90
C GLN A 113 -5.63 -14.12 7.21
N TYR A 114 -4.80 -13.56 8.10
CA TYR A 114 -4.83 -12.15 8.48
C TYR A 114 -3.88 -11.27 7.66
N SER A 115 -3.01 -11.86 6.83
CA SER A 115 -2.06 -11.09 6.01
C SER A 115 -2.75 -10.05 5.11
N ILE A 116 -3.67 -10.50 4.25
CA ILE A 116 -4.42 -9.63 3.34
C ILE A 116 -5.31 -8.62 4.08
N PRO A 117 -6.12 -9.02 5.10
CA PRO A 117 -6.92 -8.05 5.85
C PRO A 117 -6.10 -6.94 6.50
N VAL A 118 -4.95 -7.26 7.11
CA VAL A 118 -4.10 -6.27 7.79
C VAL A 118 -3.49 -5.31 6.77
N SER A 119 -2.88 -5.81 5.70
CA SER A 119 -2.38 -4.97 4.61
C SER A 119 -3.47 -4.05 4.06
N ARG A 120 -4.68 -4.58 3.85
CA ARG A 120 -5.80 -3.83 3.31
C ARG A 120 -6.28 -2.71 4.21
N ILE A 121 -6.41 -2.98 5.51
CA ILE A 121 -6.85 -1.97 6.47
C ILE A 121 -5.79 -0.87 6.60
N LEU A 122 -4.51 -1.23 6.70
CA LEU A 122 -3.44 -0.25 6.86
C LEU A 122 -3.18 0.53 5.58
N PHE A 123 -3.31 -0.09 4.41
CA PHE A 123 -3.31 0.61 3.13
C PHE A 123 -4.45 1.64 3.04
N GLY A 124 -5.68 1.24 3.39
CA GLY A 124 -6.80 2.18 3.42
C GLY A 124 -6.57 3.29 4.47
N ALA A 125 -6.01 2.96 5.63
CA ALA A 125 -5.68 3.95 6.65
C ALA A 125 -4.63 4.96 6.16
N SER A 126 -3.63 4.54 5.37
CA SER A 126 -2.63 5.45 4.81
C SER A 126 -3.27 6.45 3.83
N LEU A 127 -4.13 5.97 2.93
CA LEU A 127 -4.87 6.81 1.99
C LEU A 127 -5.82 7.77 2.72
N LEU A 128 -6.54 7.28 3.74
CA LEU A 128 -7.45 8.12 4.52
C LEU A 128 -6.68 9.21 5.27
N TYR A 129 -5.54 8.86 5.86
CA TYR A 129 -4.69 9.83 6.53
C TYR A 129 -4.17 10.88 5.57
N ALA A 130 -3.68 10.50 4.39
CA ALA A 130 -3.22 11.45 3.37
C ALA A 130 -4.36 12.37 2.89
N ALA A 131 -5.55 11.81 2.61
CA ALA A 131 -6.72 12.58 2.21
C ALA A 131 -7.11 13.63 3.26
N VAL A 132 -7.07 13.28 4.54
CA VAL A 132 -7.41 14.22 5.63
C VAL A 132 -6.28 15.20 5.91
N SER A 133 -5.07 14.72 6.14
CA SER A 133 -3.96 15.56 6.61
C SER A 133 -3.39 16.48 5.52
N VAL A 134 -3.21 15.95 4.31
CA VAL A 134 -2.57 16.67 3.19
C VAL A 134 -3.63 17.42 2.38
N LYS A 135 -4.75 16.78 2.03
CA LYS A 135 -5.73 17.41 1.12
C LYS A 135 -6.77 18.25 1.85
N PHE A 136 -7.19 17.86 3.05
CA PHE A 136 -8.24 18.59 3.77
C PHE A 136 -7.68 19.62 4.77
N LEU A 137 -6.74 19.23 5.63
CA LEU A 137 -6.22 20.10 6.69
C LEU A 137 -5.16 21.09 6.18
N ASN A 138 -4.30 20.67 5.25
CA ASN A 138 -3.19 21.49 4.73
C ASN A 138 -3.16 21.53 3.20
N PRO A 139 -4.20 22.07 2.54
CA PRO A 139 -4.40 21.94 1.10
C PRO A 139 -3.37 22.67 0.23
N ALA A 140 -2.42 23.41 0.81
CA ALA A 140 -1.45 24.24 0.08
C ALA A 140 -0.73 23.48 -1.03
N VAL A 141 -0.25 22.26 -0.75
CA VAL A 141 0.42 21.41 -1.75
C VAL A 141 -0.55 20.95 -2.84
N SER A 142 -1.78 20.64 -2.49
CA SER A 142 -2.81 20.21 -3.46
C SER A 142 -3.31 21.36 -4.34
N LEU A 143 -3.38 22.57 -3.79
CA LEU A 143 -3.70 23.78 -4.53
C LEU A 143 -2.61 24.14 -5.55
N ASP A 144 -1.34 23.96 -5.18
CA ASP A 144 -0.23 24.16 -6.12
C ASP A 144 -0.37 23.27 -7.35
N VAL A 145 -0.80 22.00 -7.18
CA VAL A 145 -1.11 21.11 -8.31
C VAL A 145 -2.26 21.67 -9.16
N VAL A 146 -3.35 22.14 -8.53
CA VAL A 146 -4.47 22.73 -9.28
C VAL A 146 -4.02 23.91 -10.15
N TYR A 147 -3.22 24.81 -9.60
CA TYR A 147 -2.72 25.97 -10.33
C TYR A 147 -1.67 25.60 -11.39
N ARG A 148 -0.72 24.73 -11.05
CA ARG A 148 0.37 24.32 -11.95
C ARG A 148 -0.15 23.64 -13.21
N TYR A 149 -1.22 22.86 -13.09
CA TYR A 149 -1.83 22.13 -14.21
C TYR A 149 -3.12 22.79 -14.72
N ASN A 150 -3.45 24.00 -14.29
CA ASN A 150 -4.65 24.75 -14.68
C ASN A 150 -5.93 23.89 -14.65
N LEU A 151 -6.14 23.12 -13.58
CA LEU A 151 -7.26 22.17 -13.52
C LEU A 151 -8.63 22.85 -13.59
N THR A 152 -8.70 24.14 -13.31
CA THR A 152 -9.90 24.98 -13.44
C THR A 152 -10.42 25.09 -14.88
N ASP A 153 -9.56 24.85 -15.88
CA ASP A 153 -9.95 24.87 -17.29
C ASP A 153 -10.79 23.63 -17.68
N TYR A 154 -10.59 22.52 -16.96
CA TYR A 154 -11.33 21.27 -17.16
C TYR A 154 -12.51 21.13 -16.19
N PHE A 155 -12.33 21.63 -14.96
CA PHE A 155 -13.35 21.65 -13.93
C PHE A 155 -13.64 23.12 -13.59
N PRO A 156 -14.70 23.73 -14.16
CA PRO A 156 -15.01 25.14 -13.96
C PRO A 156 -15.60 25.40 -12.55
N LEU A 157 -14.79 25.10 -11.54
CA LEU A 157 -15.07 25.18 -10.11
C LEU A 157 -13.92 25.94 -9.44
N ASP A 158 -14.18 26.44 -8.24
CA ASP A 158 -13.11 27.02 -7.41
C ASP A 158 -12.00 25.98 -7.16
N PRO A 159 -10.71 26.36 -7.19
CA PRO A 159 -9.59 25.46 -6.90
C PRO A 159 -9.76 24.65 -5.61
N MET A 160 -10.33 25.26 -4.56
CA MET A 160 -10.55 24.58 -3.29
C MET A 160 -11.60 23.47 -3.42
N PHE A 161 -12.63 23.64 -4.25
CA PHE A 161 -13.61 22.58 -4.52
C PHE A 161 -13.00 21.41 -5.28
N ILE A 162 -12.04 21.65 -6.18
CA ILE A 162 -11.31 20.60 -6.88
C ILE A 162 -10.48 19.78 -5.88
N VAL A 163 -9.73 20.44 -5.00
CA VAL A 163 -8.96 19.77 -3.94
C VAL A 163 -9.86 18.99 -2.98
N LEU A 164 -10.98 19.58 -2.57
CA LEU A 164 -11.97 18.90 -1.71
C LEU A 164 -12.55 17.67 -2.40
N GLY A 165 -12.87 17.76 -3.70
CA GLY A 165 -13.37 16.63 -4.48
C GLY A 165 -12.36 15.48 -4.55
N ALA A 166 -11.08 15.80 -4.72
CA ALA A 166 -9.99 14.82 -4.66
C ALA A 166 -9.86 14.19 -3.26
N ALA A 167 -9.92 14.98 -2.19
CA ALA A 167 -9.87 14.51 -0.81
C ALA A 167 -11.03 13.55 -0.48
N LEU A 168 -12.26 13.91 -0.85
CA LEU A 168 -13.44 13.09 -0.61
C LEU A 168 -13.41 11.78 -1.42
N THR A 169 -12.93 11.84 -2.66
CA THR A 169 -12.78 10.66 -3.52
C THR A 169 -11.77 9.68 -2.93
N GLU A 170 -10.61 10.17 -2.52
CA GLU A 170 -9.56 9.35 -1.89
C GLU A 170 -10.02 8.78 -0.54
N ALA A 171 -10.65 9.59 0.30
CA ALA A 171 -11.21 9.13 1.57
C ALA A 171 -12.30 8.05 1.35
N GLY A 172 -13.14 8.21 0.33
CA GLY A 172 -14.13 7.21 -0.07
C GLY A 172 -13.48 5.89 -0.48
N ILE A 173 -12.49 5.94 -1.38
CA ILE A 173 -11.72 4.76 -1.81
C ILE A 173 -11.06 4.09 -0.60
N ALA A 174 -10.45 4.88 0.29
CA ALA A 174 -9.79 4.42 1.49
C ALA A 174 -10.74 3.64 2.43
N VAL A 175 -11.90 4.22 2.76
CA VAL A 175 -12.92 3.58 3.61
C VAL A 175 -13.43 2.31 2.96
N LEU A 176 -13.72 2.32 1.66
CA LEU A 176 -14.20 1.13 0.95
C LEU A 176 -13.14 0.01 0.90
N TYR A 177 -11.85 0.36 0.77
CA TYR A 177 -10.76 -0.59 0.94
C TYR A 177 -10.73 -1.15 2.37
N MET A 178 -10.81 -0.31 3.41
CA MET A 178 -10.79 -0.74 4.83
C MET A 178 -11.98 -1.64 5.20
N LEU A 179 -13.14 -1.42 4.59
CA LEU A 179 -14.31 -2.29 4.76
C LEU A 179 -14.24 -3.54 3.88
N GLY A 180 -13.44 -3.50 2.81
CA GLY A 180 -13.38 -4.57 1.84
C GLY A 180 -14.69 -4.72 1.08
N PHE A 181 -15.27 -3.60 0.65
CA PHE A 181 -16.51 -3.53 -0.12
C PHE A 181 -16.22 -3.24 -1.59
N LEU A 182 -16.83 -4.01 -2.50
CA LEU A 182 -16.65 -3.93 -3.96
C LEU A 182 -15.16 -3.89 -4.36
N ARG A 183 -14.31 -4.67 -3.69
CA ARG A 183 -12.84 -4.47 -3.70
C ARG A 183 -12.24 -4.47 -5.10
N ARG A 184 -12.73 -5.32 -5.99
CA ARG A 184 -12.24 -5.37 -7.39
C ARG A 184 -12.58 -4.09 -8.15
N PHE A 185 -13.80 -3.60 -8.00
CA PHE A 185 -14.25 -2.37 -8.65
C PHE A 185 -13.50 -1.15 -8.08
N ILE A 186 -13.38 -1.07 -6.76
CA ILE A 186 -12.61 -0.02 -6.10
C ILE A 186 -11.13 -0.06 -6.49
N SER A 187 -10.56 -1.26 -6.69
CA SER A 187 -9.18 -1.37 -7.17
C SER A 187 -9.00 -0.87 -8.60
N VAL A 188 -9.97 -1.09 -9.49
CA VAL A 188 -9.92 -0.53 -10.85
C VAL A 188 -10.01 1.00 -10.80
N ILE A 189 -10.92 1.56 -9.99
CA ILE A 189 -11.02 3.01 -9.80
C ILE A 189 -9.70 3.56 -9.26
N PHE A 190 -9.21 3.02 -8.15
CA PHE A 190 -7.97 3.43 -7.53
C PHE A 190 -6.78 3.39 -8.51
N LEU A 191 -6.59 2.27 -9.21
CA LEU A 191 -5.51 2.13 -10.19
C LEU A 191 -5.67 3.12 -11.36
N THR A 192 -6.91 3.42 -11.78
CA THR A 192 -7.17 4.41 -12.83
C THR A 192 -6.74 5.80 -12.36
N PHE A 193 -7.20 6.23 -11.17
CA PHE A 193 -6.82 7.53 -10.61
C PHE A 193 -5.32 7.64 -10.38
N LEU A 194 -4.69 6.58 -9.82
CA LEU A 194 -3.26 6.54 -9.59
C LEU A 194 -2.47 6.64 -10.89
N THR A 195 -2.88 5.90 -11.93
CA THR A 195 -2.21 5.92 -13.23
C THR A 195 -2.38 7.27 -13.91
N LEU A 196 -3.58 7.87 -13.86
CA LEU A 196 -3.84 9.20 -14.39
C LEU A 196 -3.01 10.25 -13.64
N SER A 197 -2.93 10.19 -12.32
CA SER A 197 -2.10 11.08 -11.50
C SER A 197 -0.64 11.05 -11.96
N VAL A 198 -0.05 9.85 -11.99
CA VAL A 198 1.36 9.68 -12.38
C VAL A 198 1.62 10.15 -13.81
N MET A 199 0.76 9.80 -14.77
CA MET A 199 0.96 10.16 -16.17
C MET A 199 0.70 11.65 -16.46
N TYR A 200 -0.33 12.23 -15.84
CA TYR A 200 -0.76 13.60 -16.15
C TYR A 200 0.05 14.63 -15.35
N PHE A 201 0.31 14.37 -14.07
CA PHE A 201 1.12 15.26 -13.24
C PHE A 201 2.63 14.99 -13.37
N GLY A 202 3.05 13.90 -14.03
CA GLY A 202 4.47 13.59 -14.18
C GLY A 202 5.15 13.30 -12.84
N GLU A 203 4.41 12.68 -11.92
CA GLU A 203 4.91 12.28 -10.61
C GLU A 203 5.94 11.14 -10.75
N ASP A 204 6.86 11.06 -9.80
CA ASP A 204 7.81 9.95 -9.75
C ASP A 204 7.09 8.61 -9.66
N VAL A 205 7.49 7.64 -10.48
CA VAL A 205 6.81 6.33 -10.53
C VAL A 205 7.15 5.47 -9.31
N TRP A 206 8.35 5.65 -8.74
CA TRP A 206 8.90 4.77 -7.73
C TRP A 206 8.13 4.73 -6.39
N PRO A 207 7.58 5.83 -5.84
CA PRO A 207 6.81 5.81 -4.60
C PRO A 207 5.46 5.08 -4.80
N HIS A 208 4.95 5.14 -6.03
CA HIS A 208 3.67 4.55 -6.41
C HIS A 208 3.76 3.03 -6.63
N LEU A 209 4.96 2.44 -6.76
CA LEU A 209 5.11 1.01 -7.03
C LEU A 209 4.37 0.13 -6.03
N LEU A 210 4.50 0.42 -4.72
CA LEU A 210 3.85 -0.36 -3.68
C LEU A 210 2.33 -0.20 -3.75
N LEU A 211 1.86 1.01 -4.06
CA LEU A 211 0.44 1.33 -4.19
C LEU A 211 -0.19 0.58 -5.38
N VAL A 212 0.46 0.62 -6.55
CA VAL A 212 0.05 -0.13 -7.74
C VAL A 212 0.01 -1.62 -7.45
N ALA A 213 1.08 -2.16 -6.87
CA ALA A 213 1.16 -3.58 -6.56
C ALA A 213 0.08 -4.03 -5.57
N PHE A 214 -0.24 -3.20 -4.58
CA PHE A 214 -1.33 -3.47 -3.65
C PHE A 214 -2.69 -3.46 -4.37
N GLY A 215 -2.98 -2.44 -5.18
CA GLY A 215 -4.23 -2.37 -5.95
C GLY A 215 -4.42 -3.56 -6.89
N VAL A 216 -3.38 -3.95 -7.63
CA VAL A 216 -3.36 -5.17 -8.47
C VAL A 216 -3.54 -6.42 -7.60
N GLY A 217 -2.87 -6.47 -6.45
CA GLY A 217 -3.00 -7.57 -5.49
C GLY A 217 -4.45 -7.78 -5.06
N ILE A 218 -5.13 -6.74 -4.61
CA ILE A 218 -6.54 -6.83 -4.17
C ILE A 218 -7.47 -7.20 -5.33
N PHE A 219 -7.21 -6.70 -6.54
CA PHE A 219 -7.99 -7.04 -7.72
C PHE A 219 -7.94 -8.55 -8.02
N LEU A 220 -6.75 -9.14 -7.96
CA LEU A 220 -6.51 -10.55 -8.28
C LEU A 220 -6.93 -11.51 -7.14
N HIS A 221 -6.79 -11.10 -5.88
CA HIS A 221 -7.06 -11.97 -4.74
C HIS A 221 -8.55 -12.16 -4.45
N LYS A 222 -8.87 -13.30 -3.83
CA LYS A 222 -10.23 -13.59 -3.35
C LYS A 222 -10.60 -12.70 -2.14
N PRO A 223 -11.91 -12.56 -1.83
CA PRO A 223 -12.38 -11.99 -0.57
C PRO A 223 -11.65 -12.56 0.65
N ASP A 224 -11.06 -11.66 1.42
CA ASP A 224 -10.44 -11.98 2.70
C ASP A 224 -11.50 -12.09 3.81
N ILE A 225 -11.13 -12.71 4.93
CA ILE A 225 -12.04 -13.05 6.04
C ILE A 225 -12.78 -11.85 6.67
N TRP A 226 -12.24 -10.63 6.53
CA TRP A 226 -12.82 -9.42 7.11
C TRP A 226 -13.46 -8.52 6.05
N SER A 227 -13.42 -8.90 4.78
CA SER A 227 -14.07 -8.13 3.72
C SER A 227 -15.58 -8.25 3.80
N LEU A 228 -16.30 -7.13 3.64
CA LEU A 228 -17.75 -7.14 3.47
C LEU A 228 -18.16 -7.98 2.25
N ASP A 229 -17.36 -7.98 1.19
CA ASP A 229 -17.57 -8.83 0.00
C ASP A 229 -17.72 -10.32 0.35
N SER A 230 -16.95 -10.82 1.32
CA SER A 230 -17.03 -12.22 1.76
C SER A 230 -18.33 -12.53 2.51
N ARG A 231 -18.89 -11.54 3.22
CA ARG A 231 -20.11 -11.67 4.02
C ARG A 231 -21.38 -11.50 3.19
N LEU A 232 -21.31 -10.67 2.15
CA LEU A 232 -22.46 -10.33 1.31
C LEU A 232 -22.80 -11.38 0.25
N ASP A 233 -22.06 -12.50 0.20
CA ASP A 233 -22.23 -13.68 -0.67
C ASP A 233 -23.27 -13.50 -1.81
N PHE A 234 -22.89 -12.73 -2.84
CA PHE A 234 -23.74 -12.42 -3.99
C PHE A 234 -24.25 -13.68 -4.73
N LYS A 235 -23.65 -14.86 -4.46
CA LYS A 235 -24.16 -16.15 -4.94
C LYS A 235 -25.50 -16.55 -4.35
N LYS A 236 -25.83 -16.10 -3.13
CA LYS A 236 -27.16 -16.32 -2.53
C LYS A 236 -28.23 -15.41 -3.17
N LEU A 237 -27.84 -14.23 -3.63
CA LEU A 237 -28.73 -13.28 -4.32
C LEU A 237 -29.07 -13.77 -5.73
N THR A 238 -28.10 -14.32 -6.48
CA THR A 238 -28.34 -14.84 -7.84
C THR A 238 -29.09 -16.17 -7.87
N LYS A 239 -28.94 -17.04 -6.86
CA LYS A 239 -29.76 -18.27 -6.72
C LYS A 239 -31.24 -18.01 -6.46
N LYS A 240 -31.63 -16.80 -6.05
CA LYS A 240 -33.01 -16.41 -5.79
C LYS A 240 -33.72 -15.76 -6.98
N LEU A 241 -33.04 -15.53 -8.10
CA LEU A 241 -33.68 -15.05 -9.30
C LEU A 241 -34.37 -16.25 -9.99
N PRO A 242 -35.70 -16.24 -10.17
CA PRO A 242 -36.36 -17.27 -10.96
C PRO A 242 -35.77 -17.21 -12.37
N SER A 243 -35.36 -18.36 -12.90
CA SER A 243 -34.99 -18.48 -14.31
C SER A 243 -36.20 -18.02 -15.13
N SER A 244 -36.10 -16.86 -15.77
CA SER A 244 -37.07 -16.47 -16.80
C SER A 244 -36.98 -17.51 -17.92
N LYS A 245 -38.01 -18.34 -18.01
CA LYS A 245 -38.28 -19.16 -19.20
C LYS A 245 -38.77 -18.27 -20.33
#